data_AF-D4ZLC2-F1
#
_entry.id   AF-D4ZLC2-F1
#
_cell.length_a   1.000
_cell.length_b   1.000
_cell.length_c   1.000
_cell.angle_alpha   90.00
_cell.angle_beta   90.00
_cell.angle_gamma   90.00
#
_symmetry.space_group_name_H-M   'P 1'
#
loop_
_entity.id
_entity.type
_entity.pdbx_description
1 polymer ?
#
loop_
_entity_poly.entity_id
_entity_poly.type
_entity_poly.pdbx_seq_one_letter_code
_entity_poly.pdbx_strand_id
1 'polypeptide(L)'
;MGIHLDWSNLINAQGVYRNVINHRSSSGMDSTIDYSKYTLDELIDVRENIDKDSYPDRFNEVNRLITELMLDKKQSVESSSDSTGCLGYVIGGMSFIPLIGVLFGIIAIIWGFKAKNSKLKYVGSAGILFTVILYGSLGYFGFVQEDGIYDELRATMAKTQLTGAVQAIEFYKVQNGQYPDSLETLQKSQPENSMVFLHDSTQVNIDEIKLYYYKVINENSYHIRSYGRDGLINTRDDILPTPIENVGLIADYQVVSGL
;
A
#
# COMPACT_ATOMS: atom_id res chain seq x y z
N MET A 1 -32.19 22.96 -6.34
CA MET A 1 -32.33 21.59 -5.82
C MET A 1 -33.60 21.02 -6.44
N GLY A 2 -33.51 20.51 -7.66
CA GLY A 2 -34.65 20.05 -8.44
C GLY A 2 -34.77 18.53 -8.36
N ILE A 3 -35.90 18.04 -7.86
CA ILE A 3 -36.20 16.62 -7.76
C ILE A 3 -36.59 16.14 -9.16
N HIS A 4 -35.71 15.34 -9.78
CA HIS A 4 -35.99 14.70 -11.06
C HIS A 4 -36.88 13.48 -10.77
N LEU A 5 -38.19 13.61 -11.00
CA LEU A 5 -39.13 12.50 -10.92
C LEU A 5 -38.98 11.65 -12.19
N ASP A 6 -38.66 10.37 -11.99
CA ASP A 6 -38.55 9.37 -13.04
C ASP A 6 -39.94 8.87 -13.45
N TRP A 7 -40.36 9.20 -14.67
CA TRP A 7 -41.67 8.87 -15.23
C TRP A 7 -41.75 7.46 -15.83
N SER A 8 -40.66 6.70 -15.85
CA SER A 8 -40.63 5.34 -16.42
C SER A 8 -41.50 4.34 -15.64
N ASN A 9 -41.71 4.54 -14.33
CA ASN A 9 -42.54 3.69 -13.49
C ASN A 9 -44.06 3.90 -13.66
N LEU A 10 -44.51 5.01 -14.26
CA LEU A 10 -45.93 5.26 -14.49
C LEU A 10 -46.46 4.59 -15.77
N ILE A 11 -45.57 4.23 -16.70
CA ILE A 11 -45.95 3.59 -17.97
C ILE A 11 -46.22 2.08 -17.75
N ASN A 12 -45.50 1.42 -16.85
CA ASN A 12 -45.76 0.01 -16.51
C ASN A 12 -47.08 -0.19 -15.73
N ALA A 13 -47.45 0.76 -14.87
CA ALA A 13 -48.72 0.68 -14.13
C ALA A 13 -49.94 0.77 -15.06
N GLN A 14 -49.87 1.55 -16.15
CA GLN A 14 -50.98 1.64 -17.12
C GLN A 14 -51.10 0.41 -18.04
N GLY A 15 -50.02 -0.33 -18.26
CA GLY A 15 -50.05 -1.61 -19.00
C GLY A 15 -50.79 -2.70 -18.25
N VAL A 16 -50.58 -2.79 -16.93
CA VAL A 16 -51.19 -3.80 -16.05
C VAL A 16 -52.71 -3.58 -15.90
N TYR A 17 -53.16 -2.32 -15.75
CA TYR A 17 -54.60 -2.02 -15.65
C TYR A 17 -55.37 -2.26 -16.96
N ARG A 18 -54.71 -2.23 -18.13
CA ARG A 18 -55.38 -2.43 -19.43
C ARG A 18 -55.69 -3.89 -19.73
N ASN A 19 -54.92 -4.83 -19.18
CA ASN A 19 -55.17 -6.26 -19.36
C ASN A 19 -56.22 -6.84 -18.39
N VAL A 20 -56.38 -6.25 -17.20
CA VAL A 20 -57.38 -6.72 -16.23
C VAL A 20 -58.80 -6.28 -16.58
N ILE A 21 -58.98 -5.14 -17.29
CA ILE A 21 -60.32 -4.59 -17.59
C ILE A 21 -60.93 -5.15 -18.89
N ASN A 22 -60.14 -5.69 -19.82
CA ASN A 22 -60.64 -6.22 -21.10
C ASN A 22 -61.27 -7.63 -21.03
N HIS A 23 -61.57 -8.16 -19.84
CA HIS A 23 -62.14 -9.50 -19.67
C HIS A 23 -63.51 -9.56 -19.01
N ARG A 24 -64.25 -8.44 -18.97
CA ARG A 24 -65.60 -8.39 -18.37
C ARG A 24 -66.77 -8.31 -19.34
N SER A 25 -66.59 -8.66 -20.63
CA SER A 25 -67.73 -8.77 -21.55
C SER A 25 -67.43 -9.66 -22.76
N SER A 26 -67.56 -10.98 -22.61
CA SER A 26 -67.98 -11.89 -23.69
C SER A 26 -68.19 -13.30 -23.13
N SER A 27 -69.38 -13.83 -23.33
CA SER A 27 -69.75 -15.23 -23.10
C SER A 27 -68.99 -16.18 -24.04
N GLY A 28 -68.42 -17.25 -23.50
CA GLY A 28 -68.05 -18.46 -24.24
C GLY A 28 -66.58 -18.55 -24.69
N MET A 29 -65.96 -19.70 -24.35
CA MET A 29 -64.60 -20.20 -24.62
C MET A 29 -63.49 -19.81 -23.65
N ASP A 30 -63.03 -20.86 -22.97
CA ASP A 30 -61.89 -21.05 -22.09
C ASP A 30 -60.59 -20.48 -22.70
N SER A 31 -60.26 -19.23 -22.36
CA SER A 31 -58.93 -18.68 -22.57
C SER A 31 -58.05 -19.17 -21.42
N THR A 32 -57.44 -20.35 -21.60
CA THR A 32 -56.46 -20.90 -20.66
C THR A 32 -55.28 -19.92 -20.60
N ILE A 33 -55.16 -19.19 -19.49
CA ILE A 33 -54.07 -18.22 -19.29
C ILE A 33 -52.75 -18.99 -19.25
N ASP A 34 -51.81 -18.61 -20.11
CA ASP A 34 -50.49 -19.23 -20.21
C ASP A 34 -49.49 -18.53 -19.28
N TYR A 35 -49.30 -19.12 -18.09
CA TYR A 35 -48.41 -18.60 -17.05
C TYR A 35 -46.91 -18.81 -17.35
N SER A 36 -46.55 -19.63 -18.35
CA SER A 36 -45.14 -19.93 -18.67
C SER A 36 -44.34 -18.71 -19.17
N LYS A 37 -45.04 -17.66 -19.58
CA LYS A 37 -44.46 -16.41 -20.09
C LYS A 37 -44.23 -15.34 -19.02
N TYR A 38 -44.68 -15.60 -17.79
CA TYR A 38 -44.62 -14.65 -16.69
C TYR A 38 -43.23 -14.67 -16.05
N THR A 39 -42.76 -13.51 -15.64
CA THR A 39 -41.57 -13.38 -14.80
C THR A 39 -41.83 -13.89 -13.38
N LEU A 40 -40.76 -14.14 -12.62
CA LEU A 40 -40.88 -14.63 -11.24
C LEU A 40 -41.73 -13.70 -10.36
N ASP A 41 -41.54 -12.38 -10.49
CA ASP A 41 -42.27 -11.40 -9.69
C ASP A 41 -43.76 -11.36 -10.09
N GLU A 42 -44.08 -11.47 -11.38
CA GLU A 42 -45.46 -11.56 -11.87
C GLU A 42 -46.15 -12.85 -11.41
N LEU A 43 -45.43 -13.98 -11.37
CA LEU A 43 -45.98 -15.24 -10.84
C LEU A 43 -46.25 -15.17 -9.33
N ILE A 44 -45.40 -14.48 -8.57
CA ILE A 44 -45.62 -14.26 -7.13
C ILE A 44 -46.87 -13.40 -6.90
N ASP A 45 -47.04 -12.32 -7.67
CA ASP A 45 -48.23 -11.47 -7.61
C ASP A 45 -49.51 -12.24 -7.97
N VAL A 46 -49.46 -13.07 -9.02
CA VAL A 46 -50.58 -13.96 -9.38
C VAL A 46 -50.90 -14.94 -8.26
N ARG A 47 -49.88 -15.55 -7.63
CA ARG A 47 -50.06 -16.50 -6.51
C ARG A 47 -50.74 -15.84 -5.30
N GLU A 48 -50.45 -14.56 -5.04
CA GLU A 48 -50.99 -13.84 -3.88
C GLU A 48 -52.45 -13.41 -4.08
N ASN A 49 -52.87 -13.20 -5.33
CA ASN A 49 -54.20 -12.70 -5.66
C ASN A 49 -55.17 -13.77 -6.20
N ILE A 50 -54.69 -14.99 -6.48
CA ILE A 50 -55.53 -16.08 -6.96
C ILE A 50 -56.34 -16.72 -5.83
N ASP A 51 -57.64 -16.88 -6.06
CA ASP A 51 -58.50 -17.65 -5.16
C ASP A 51 -58.22 -19.15 -5.33
N LYS A 52 -57.44 -19.70 -4.41
CA LYS A 52 -57.03 -21.11 -4.38
C LYS A 52 -58.19 -22.10 -4.21
N ASP A 53 -59.29 -21.67 -3.57
CA ASP A 53 -60.43 -22.53 -3.27
C ASP A 53 -61.33 -22.64 -4.52
N SER A 54 -61.42 -21.56 -5.29
CA SER A 54 -62.15 -21.52 -6.56
C SER A 54 -61.34 -22.08 -7.75
N TYR A 55 -60.01 -22.00 -7.74
CA TYR A 55 -59.14 -22.39 -8.87
C TYR A 55 -57.85 -23.15 -8.44
N PRO A 56 -57.97 -24.35 -7.87
CA PRO A 56 -56.84 -25.10 -7.32
C PRO A 56 -55.78 -25.49 -8.37
N ASP A 57 -56.20 -25.86 -9.58
CA ASP A 57 -55.27 -26.29 -10.64
C ASP A 57 -54.35 -25.17 -11.12
N ARG A 58 -54.89 -23.93 -11.22
CA ARG A 58 -54.11 -22.74 -11.61
C ARG A 58 -53.12 -22.35 -10.52
N PHE A 59 -53.52 -22.44 -9.26
CA PHE A 59 -52.64 -22.19 -8.12
C PHE A 59 -51.46 -23.17 -8.09
N ASN A 60 -51.72 -24.45 -8.37
CA ASN A 60 -50.68 -25.47 -8.44
C ASN A 60 -49.70 -25.23 -9.59
N GLU A 61 -50.20 -24.84 -10.78
CA GLU A 61 -49.35 -24.55 -11.93
C GLU A 61 -48.44 -23.32 -11.70
N VAL A 62 -48.97 -22.25 -11.12
CA VAL A 62 -48.18 -21.07 -10.75
C VAL A 62 -47.09 -21.43 -9.73
N ASN A 63 -47.39 -22.23 -8.71
CA ASN A 63 -46.39 -22.67 -7.73
C ASN A 63 -45.31 -23.56 -8.35
N ARG A 64 -45.67 -24.40 -9.33
CA ARG A 64 -44.71 -25.22 -10.09
C ARG A 64 -43.73 -24.33 -10.84
N LEU A 65 -44.23 -23.34 -11.58
CA LEU A 65 -43.41 -22.40 -12.36
C LEU A 65 -42.52 -21.52 -11.48
N ILE A 66 -43.03 -21.05 -10.33
CA ILE A 66 -42.21 -20.32 -9.34
C ILE A 66 -41.05 -21.21 -8.87
N THR A 67 -41.34 -22.47 -8.55
CA THR A 67 -40.31 -23.42 -8.08
C THR A 67 -39.27 -23.69 -9.17
N GLU A 68 -39.71 -23.90 -10.41
CA GLU A 68 -38.83 -24.13 -11.57
C GLU A 68 -37.92 -22.93 -11.83
N LEU A 69 -38.46 -21.70 -11.83
CA LEU A 69 -37.66 -20.47 -12.00
C LEU A 69 -36.72 -20.19 -10.82
N MET A 70 -37.11 -20.54 -9.59
CA MET A 70 -36.22 -20.42 -8.43
C MET A 70 -35.07 -21.43 -8.49
N LEU A 71 -35.32 -22.66 -8.96
CA LEU A 71 -34.30 -23.69 -9.14
C LEU A 71 -33.35 -23.33 -10.29
N ASP A 72 -33.87 -22.88 -11.42
CA ASP A 72 -33.06 -22.42 -12.56
C ASP A 72 -32.21 -21.19 -12.20
N LYS A 73 -32.79 -20.21 -11.49
CA LYS A 73 -32.04 -19.07 -10.96
C LYS A 73 -30.94 -19.51 -9.99
N LYS A 74 -31.21 -20.45 -9.08
CA LYS A 74 -30.19 -21.00 -8.16
C LYS A 74 -29.09 -21.74 -8.91
N GLN A 75 -29.44 -22.52 -9.92
CA GLN A 75 -28.49 -23.27 -10.74
C GLN A 75 -27.66 -22.34 -11.64
N SER A 76 -28.22 -21.24 -12.15
CA SER A 76 -27.49 -20.20 -12.89
C SER A 76 -26.51 -19.42 -12.00
N VAL A 77 -26.85 -19.22 -10.73
CA VAL A 77 -25.96 -18.60 -9.73
C VAL A 77 -24.79 -19.53 -9.39
N GLU A 78 -25.01 -20.84 -9.27
CA GLU A 78 -23.93 -21.83 -9.05
C GLU A 78 -23.11 -22.13 -10.33
N SER A 79 -23.69 -22.03 -11.52
CA SER A 79 -23.03 -22.35 -12.80
C SER A 79 -22.41 -21.15 -13.53
N SER A 80 -22.61 -19.91 -13.07
CA SER A 80 -21.92 -18.70 -13.61
C SER A 80 -20.43 -18.59 -13.24
N SER A 81 -19.75 -19.72 -13.00
CA SER A 81 -18.32 -19.82 -12.71
C SER A 81 -17.40 -19.76 -13.94
N ASP A 82 -17.89 -19.26 -15.08
CA ASP A 82 -17.02 -18.74 -16.15
C ASP A 82 -16.43 -17.34 -15.84
N SER A 83 -16.42 -16.96 -14.56
CA SER A 83 -15.85 -15.71 -14.03
C SER A 83 -14.34 -15.76 -13.78
N THR A 84 -13.66 -16.81 -14.26
CA THR A 84 -12.18 -16.93 -14.25
C THR A 84 -11.51 -15.73 -14.96
N GLY A 85 -12.23 -15.03 -15.84
CA GLY A 85 -11.72 -13.90 -16.61
C GLY A 85 -11.73 -12.53 -15.93
N CYS A 86 -12.46 -12.29 -14.84
CA CYS A 86 -12.51 -10.96 -14.21
C CYS A 86 -11.77 -10.94 -12.87
N LEU A 87 -12.16 -11.83 -11.94
CA LEU A 87 -11.56 -11.89 -10.61
C LEU A 87 -10.06 -12.24 -10.67
N GLY A 88 -9.66 -13.13 -11.56
CA GLY A 88 -8.25 -13.47 -11.76
C GLY A 88 -7.41 -12.25 -12.15
N TYR A 89 -7.90 -11.39 -13.05
CA TYR A 89 -7.16 -10.20 -13.48
C TYR A 89 -7.20 -9.08 -12.44
N VAL A 90 -8.26 -8.97 -11.64
CA VAL A 90 -8.27 -8.05 -10.48
C VAL A 90 -7.18 -8.46 -9.49
N ILE A 91 -7.09 -9.75 -9.16
CA ILE A 91 -6.04 -10.27 -8.27
C ILE A 91 -4.66 -10.12 -8.89
N GLY A 92 -4.52 -10.37 -10.19
CA GLY A 92 -3.30 -10.07 -10.93
C GLY A 92 -2.94 -8.58 -10.87
N GLY A 93 -3.90 -7.68 -11.04
CA GLY A 93 -3.69 -6.22 -10.96
C GLY A 93 -3.25 -5.77 -9.57
N MET A 94 -3.77 -6.39 -8.49
CA MET A 94 -3.32 -6.14 -7.12
C MET A 94 -1.83 -6.46 -6.89
N SER A 95 -1.20 -7.24 -7.78
CA SER A 95 0.23 -7.54 -7.67
C SER A 95 1.16 -6.33 -7.87
N PHE A 96 0.62 -5.21 -8.37
CA PHE A 96 1.35 -3.95 -8.52
C PHE A 96 1.35 -3.08 -7.27
N ILE A 97 0.62 -3.46 -6.21
CA ILE A 97 0.71 -2.77 -4.92
C ILE A 97 2.09 -3.08 -4.31
N PRO A 98 2.95 -2.09 -4.04
CA PRO A 98 4.28 -2.36 -3.49
C PRO A 98 4.22 -3.20 -2.20
N LEU A 99 5.21 -4.08 -2.01
CA LEU A 99 5.33 -5.04 -0.91
C LEU A 99 4.25 -6.14 -0.91
N ILE A 100 3.00 -5.76 -0.61
CA ILE A 100 1.91 -6.73 -0.41
C ILE A 100 1.47 -7.38 -1.74
N GLY A 101 1.72 -6.69 -2.86
CA GLY A 101 1.44 -7.16 -4.21
C GLY A 101 2.21 -8.42 -4.59
N VAL A 102 3.37 -8.69 -3.98
CA VAL A 102 4.12 -9.92 -4.24
C VAL A 102 3.27 -11.15 -3.90
N LEU A 103 2.51 -11.11 -2.80
CA LEU A 103 1.61 -12.20 -2.41
C LEU A 103 0.51 -12.40 -3.46
N PHE A 104 -0.12 -11.32 -3.92
CA PHE A 104 -1.14 -11.37 -4.97
C PHE A 104 -0.57 -11.85 -6.31
N GLY A 105 0.67 -11.47 -6.65
CA GLY A 105 1.39 -11.94 -7.82
C GLY A 105 1.64 -13.45 -7.79
N ILE A 106 2.07 -13.98 -6.63
CA ILE A 106 2.26 -15.43 -6.45
C ILE A 106 0.93 -16.18 -6.61
N ILE A 107 -0.14 -15.68 -5.98
CA ILE A 107 -1.49 -16.26 -6.10
C ILE A 107 -1.95 -16.26 -7.56
N ALA A 108 -1.77 -15.15 -8.28
CA ALA A 108 -2.12 -15.03 -9.70
C ALA A 108 -1.32 -16.02 -10.56
N ILE A 109 -0.04 -16.22 -10.30
CA ILE A 109 0.79 -17.20 -11.04
C ILE A 109 0.30 -18.63 -10.80
N ILE A 110 0.08 -19.03 -9.54
CA ILE A 110 -0.42 -20.37 -9.19
C ILE A 110 -1.78 -20.63 -9.85
N TRP A 111 -2.68 -19.66 -9.79
CA TRP A 111 -3.99 -19.76 -10.44
C TRP A 111 -3.86 -19.79 -11.97
N GLY A 112 -2.96 -18.99 -12.54
CA GLY A 112 -2.66 -19.00 -13.97
C GLY A 112 -2.15 -20.35 -14.46
N PHE A 113 -1.38 -21.09 -13.66
CA PHE A 113 -0.99 -22.47 -13.97
C PHE A 113 -2.17 -23.44 -13.90
N LYS A 114 -2.99 -23.39 -12.83
CA LYS A 114 -4.19 -24.23 -12.69
C LYS A 114 -5.20 -24.01 -13.82
N ALA A 115 -5.45 -22.75 -14.18
CA ALA A 115 -6.40 -22.36 -15.22
C ALA A 115 -5.81 -22.39 -16.64
N LYS A 116 -4.54 -22.80 -16.81
CA LYS A 116 -3.80 -22.75 -18.10
C LYS A 116 -3.87 -21.37 -18.79
N ASN A 117 -4.00 -20.29 -18.02
CA ASN A 117 -4.11 -18.92 -18.53
C ASN A 117 -2.73 -18.24 -18.49
N SER A 118 -2.10 -18.08 -19.66
CA SER A 118 -0.79 -17.45 -19.78
C SER A 118 -0.80 -15.96 -19.43
N LYS A 119 -1.88 -15.23 -19.74
CA LYS A 119 -1.98 -13.78 -19.44
C LYS A 119 -1.94 -13.53 -17.93
N LEU A 120 -2.64 -14.35 -17.16
CA LEU A 120 -2.67 -14.23 -15.70
C LEU A 120 -1.29 -14.47 -15.07
N LYS A 121 -0.50 -15.41 -15.62
CA LYS A 121 0.90 -15.64 -15.21
C LYS A 121 1.75 -14.40 -15.47
N TYR A 122 1.64 -13.82 -16.67
CA TYR A 122 2.41 -12.62 -17.04
C TYR A 122 2.08 -11.42 -16.16
N VAL A 123 0.80 -11.19 -15.86
CA VAL A 123 0.38 -10.08 -14.99
C VAL A 123 0.96 -10.25 -13.58
N GLY A 124 0.88 -11.44 -12.98
CA GLY A 124 1.46 -11.71 -11.66
C GLY A 124 2.99 -11.58 -11.65
N SER A 125 3.67 -12.12 -12.67
CA SER A 125 5.13 -11.97 -12.80
C SER A 125 5.55 -10.51 -13.01
N ALA A 126 4.79 -9.72 -13.77
CA ALA A 126 5.06 -8.31 -14.00
C ALA A 126 4.92 -7.47 -12.72
N GLY A 127 3.93 -7.73 -11.87
CA GLY A 127 3.79 -7.01 -10.59
C GLY A 127 4.92 -7.33 -9.59
N ILE A 128 5.35 -8.59 -9.53
CA ILE A 128 6.53 -8.98 -8.74
C ILE A 128 7.79 -8.28 -9.27
N LEU A 129 8.01 -8.33 -10.59
CA LEU A 129 9.15 -7.67 -11.23
C LEU A 129 9.12 -6.15 -10.99
N PHE A 130 7.94 -5.52 -11.05
CA PHE A 130 7.76 -4.11 -10.74
C PHE A 130 8.20 -3.79 -9.31
N THR A 131 7.84 -4.63 -8.34
CA THR A 131 8.28 -4.47 -6.94
C THR A 131 9.79 -4.56 -6.83
N VAL A 132 10.42 -5.56 -7.48
CA VAL A 132 11.87 -5.72 -7.49
C VAL A 132 12.57 -4.53 -8.13
N ILE A 133 12.09 -4.04 -9.28
CA ILE A 133 12.65 -2.86 -9.95
C ILE A 133 12.48 -1.62 -9.08
N LEU A 134 11.31 -1.39 -8.50
CA LEU A 134 11.03 -0.21 -7.68
C LEU A 134 11.95 -0.16 -6.45
N TYR A 135 11.99 -1.24 -5.67
CA TYR A 135 12.82 -1.28 -4.46
C TYR A 135 14.31 -1.43 -4.76
N GLY A 136 14.67 -2.15 -5.83
CA GLY A 136 16.04 -2.23 -6.31
C GLY A 136 16.56 -0.86 -6.75
N SER A 137 15.74 -0.09 -7.47
CA SER A 137 16.08 1.28 -7.87
C SER A 137 16.18 2.20 -6.65
N LEU A 138 15.22 2.12 -5.71
CA LEU A 138 15.26 2.92 -4.48
C LEU A 138 16.50 2.59 -3.63
N GLY A 139 16.85 1.30 -3.51
CA GLY A 139 18.06 0.86 -2.81
C GLY A 139 19.33 1.31 -3.52
N TYR A 140 19.40 1.19 -4.84
CA TYR A 140 20.56 1.64 -5.62
C TYR A 140 20.75 3.15 -5.53
N PHE A 141 19.71 3.94 -5.79
CA PHE A 141 19.73 5.40 -5.66
C PHE A 141 19.89 5.88 -4.22
N GLY A 142 19.49 5.05 -3.26
CA GLY A 142 19.65 5.28 -1.84
C GLY A 142 21.09 5.10 -1.37
N PHE A 143 21.66 3.93 -1.63
CA PHE A 143 22.86 3.47 -0.93
C PHE A 143 24.08 3.29 -1.84
N VAL A 144 23.89 3.20 -3.15
CA VAL A 144 24.97 2.80 -4.09
C VAL A 144 25.39 3.94 -5.01
N GLN A 145 24.45 4.75 -5.52
CA GLN A 145 24.80 5.92 -6.34
C GLN A 145 25.41 7.02 -5.47
N GLU A 146 26.59 7.51 -5.89
CA GLU A 146 27.20 8.75 -5.37
C GLU A 146 26.44 9.98 -5.86
N ASP A 147 26.31 10.99 -4.99
CA ASP A 147 25.43 12.15 -5.18
C ASP A 147 23.96 11.74 -5.37
N GLY A 148 23.56 10.67 -4.68
CA GLY A 148 22.20 10.18 -4.66
C GLY A 148 21.25 11.12 -3.90
N ILE A 149 19.95 10.91 -4.09
CA ILE A 149 18.87 11.73 -3.50
C ILE A 149 18.91 11.77 -1.95
N TYR A 150 19.59 10.81 -1.34
CA TYR A 150 19.72 10.68 0.12
C TYR A 150 21.05 11.22 0.67
N ASP A 151 22.03 11.55 -0.17
CA ASP A 151 23.35 11.98 0.31
C ASP A 151 23.28 13.35 1.02
N GLU A 152 22.51 14.30 0.50
CA GLU A 152 22.26 15.59 1.16
C GLU A 152 21.53 15.41 2.52
N LEU A 153 20.58 14.48 2.57
CA LEU A 153 19.85 14.17 3.80
C LEU A 153 20.78 13.57 4.86
N ARG A 154 21.61 12.59 4.48
CA ARG A 154 22.63 12.02 5.36
C ARG A 154 23.60 13.09 5.83
N ALA A 155 24.02 13.98 4.92
CA ALA A 155 24.94 15.04 5.25
C ALA A 155 24.36 16.00 6.29
N THR A 156 23.10 16.38 6.12
CA THR A 156 22.35 17.22 7.07
C THR A 156 22.18 16.54 8.43
N MET A 157 21.86 15.23 8.43
CA MET A 157 21.74 14.44 9.65
C MET A 157 23.09 14.33 10.38
N ALA A 158 24.17 13.99 9.66
CA ALA A 158 25.51 13.89 10.22
C ALA A 158 25.95 15.23 10.82
N LYS A 159 25.75 16.35 10.11
CA LYS A 159 26.05 17.68 10.64
C LYS A 159 25.28 18.00 11.93
N THR A 160 24.00 17.66 11.98
CA THR A 160 23.15 17.87 13.16
C THR A 160 23.64 17.04 14.35
N GLN A 161 23.90 15.75 14.13
CA GLN A 161 24.38 14.83 15.15
C GLN A 161 25.80 15.19 15.62
N LEU A 162 26.72 15.53 14.70
CA LEU A 162 28.06 16.05 15.01
C LEU A 162 28.00 17.28 15.91
N THR A 163 27.11 18.22 15.60
CA THR A 163 26.93 19.42 16.43
C THR A 163 26.44 19.07 17.83
N GLY A 164 25.55 18.08 17.97
CA GLY A 164 25.16 17.53 19.27
C GLY A 164 26.30 16.80 19.99
N ALA A 165 27.15 16.08 19.26
CA ALA A 165 28.33 15.42 19.82
C ALA A 165 29.34 16.43 20.39
N VAL A 166 29.56 17.56 19.72
CA VAL A 166 30.38 18.68 20.23
C VAL A 166 29.87 19.15 21.60
N GLN A 167 28.55 19.38 21.72
CA GLN A 167 27.96 19.81 23.00
C GLN A 167 28.19 18.77 24.11
N ALA A 168 28.08 17.48 23.79
CA ALA A 168 28.33 16.41 24.74
C ALA A 168 29.81 16.32 25.17
N ILE A 169 30.76 16.53 24.24
CA ILE A 169 32.19 16.56 24.52
C ILE A 169 32.55 17.72 25.46
N GLU A 170 32.03 18.92 25.18
CA GLU A 170 32.26 20.09 26.04
C GLU A 170 31.66 19.89 27.42
N PHE A 171 30.45 19.34 27.49
CA PHE A 171 29.81 19.03 28.76
C PHE A 171 30.61 17.99 29.57
N TYR A 172 31.12 16.95 28.91
CA TYR A 172 32.00 15.97 29.55
C TYR A 172 33.24 16.63 30.16
N LYS A 173 33.88 17.56 29.45
CA LYS A 173 35.03 18.30 29.98
C LYS A 173 34.66 19.15 31.19
N VAL A 174 33.51 19.81 31.18
CA VAL A 174 33.03 20.58 32.34
C VAL A 174 32.86 19.68 33.56
N GLN A 175 32.39 18.44 33.39
CA GLN A 175 32.19 17.50 34.48
C GLN A 175 33.49 16.84 34.99
N ASN A 176 34.42 16.54 34.09
CA ASN A 176 35.59 15.71 34.38
C ASN A 176 36.92 16.49 34.42
N GLY A 177 36.90 17.78 34.06
CA GLY A 177 38.08 18.64 33.97
C GLY A 177 38.91 18.47 32.69
N GLN A 178 38.69 17.40 31.92
CA GLN A 178 39.41 17.09 30.68
C GLN A 178 38.48 16.53 29.60
N TYR A 179 38.87 16.67 28.33
CA TYR A 179 38.18 16.03 27.22
C TYR A 179 38.21 14.50 27.33
N PRO A 180 37.20 13.78 26.80
CA PRO A 180 37.24 12.31 26.79
C PRO A 180 38.39 11.84 25.89
N ASP A 181 39.07 10.76 26.26
CA ASP A 181 40.17 10.21 25.46
C ASP A 181 39.69 9.63 24.12
N SER A 182 38.41 9.21 24.07
CA SER A 182 37.76 8.67 22.88
C SER A 182 36.25 8.85 22.93
N LEU A 183 35.58 8.69 21.79
CA LEU A 183 34.11 8.77 21.72
C LEU A 183 33.43 7.60 22.42
N GLU A 184 34.06 6.43 22.52
CA GLU A 184 33.56 5.30 23.30
C GLU A 184 33.55 5.63 24.80
N THR A 185 34.54 6.36 25.29
CA THR A 185 34.57 6.86 26.68
C THR A 185 33.41 7.82 26.91
N LEU A 186 33.18 8.75 25.97
CA LEU A 186 32.02 9.62 26.02
C LEU A 186 30.72 8.80 26.03
N GLN A 187 30.56 7.84 25.11
CA GLN A 187 29.37 6.99 25.01
C GLN A 187 29.06 6.26 26.32
N LYS A 188 30.07 5.68 26.97
CA LYS A 188 29.93 4.96 28.24
C LYS A 188 29.60 5.87 29.43
N SER A 189 29.99 7.14 29.35
CA SER A 189 29.68 8.13 30.40
C SER A 189 28.25 8.68 30.32
N GLN A 190 27.54 8.43 29.21
CA GLN A 190 26.20 8.93 29.02
C GLN A 190 25.14 8.11 29.79
N PRO A 191 24.03 8.73 30.22
CA PRO A 191 22.86 8.01 30.70
C PRO A 191 22.28 7.05 29.65
N GLU A 192 21.61 5.98 30.08
CA GLU A 192 20.98 4.99 29.19
C GLU A 192 19.98 5.59 28.19
N ASN A 193 19.37 6.73 28.52
CA ASN A 193 18.40 7.46 27.68
C ASN A 193 19.01 8.66 26.94
N SER A 194 20.33 8.72 26.79
CA SER A 194 21.00 9.79 26.07
C SER A 194 20.65 9.77 24.58
N MET A 195 20.35 10.95 24.03
CA MET A 195 20.07 11.16 22.60
C MET A 195 21.31 11.60 21.82
N VAL A 196 22.51 11.40 22.38
CA VAL A 196 23.76 11.78 21.72
C VAL A 196 24.19 10.68 20.76
N PHE A 197 24.10 10.98 19.47
CA PHE A 197 24.51 10.07 18.40
C PHE A 197 25.98 10.33 18.04
N LEU A 198 26.82 9.30 18.22
CA LEU A 198 28.27 9.37 17.96
C LEU A 198 28.69 8.59 16.71
N HIS A 199 27.76 7.86 16.11
CA HIS A 199 27.98 7.09 14.88
C HIS A 199 27.84 7.98 13.65
N ASP A 200 28.71 7.74 12.67
CA ASP A 200 28.76 8.54 11.46
C ASP A 200 27.66 8.14 10.47
N SER A 201 26.66 9.02 10.33
CA SER A 201 25.47 8.77 9.50
C SER A 201 25.72 8.87 7.98
N THR A 202 26.91 9.31 7.57
CA THR A 202 27.30 9.34 6.14
C THR A 202 27.77 7.97 5.64
N GLN A 203 28.19 7.08 6.54
CA GLN A 203 28.69 5.77 6.18
C GLN A 203 27.56 4.90 5.62
N VAL A 204 27.77 4.37 4.42
CA VAL A 204 26.80 3.51 3.72
C VAL A 204 27.02 2.02 3.99
N ASN A 205 28.19 1.64 4.51
CA ASN A 205 28.50 0.26 4.83
C ASN A 205 27.94 -0.11 6.22
N ILE A 206 27.07 -1.12 6.25
CA ILE A 206 26.40 -1.60 7.47
C ILE A 206 27.32 -2.50 8.30
N ASP A 207 28.34 -3.08 7.70
CA ASP A 207 29.20 -4.08 8.36
C ASP A 207 30.09 -3.45 9.45
N GLU A 208 30.42 -2.16 9.32
CA GLU A 208 31.23 -1.41 10.29
C GLU A 208 30.66 -0.01 10.51
N ILE A 209 29.76 0.14 11.49
CA ILE A 209 29.27 1.45 11.91
C ILE A 209 30.39 2.18 12.67
N LYS A 210 31.08 3.08 11.99
CA LYS A 210 32.16 3.88 12.56
C LYS A 210 31.60 5.00 13.43
N LEU A 211 32.28 5.29 14.55
CA LEU A 211 32.09 6.55 15.25
C LEU A 211 32.68 7.70 14.44
N TYR A 212 32.27 8.94 14.71
CA TYR A 212 32.92 10.11 14.14
C TYR A 212 34.43 10.11 14.39
N TYR A 213 35.21 10.66 13.46
CA TYR A 213 36.62 10.90 13.72
C TYR A 213 36.72 11.88 14.88
N TYR A 214 37.50 11.54 15.89
CA TYR A 214 37.72 12.38 17.07
C TYR A 214 39.17 12.28 17.52
N LYS A 215 39.77 13.43 17.82
CA LYS A 215 41.14 13.50 18.31
C LYS A 215 41.36 14.71 19.21
N VAL A 216 41.75 14.48 20.45
CA VAL A 216 42.24 15.54 21.34
C VAL A 216 43.59 16.05 20.82
N ILE A 217 43.74 17.38 20.74
CA ILE A 217 44.98 18.04 20.31
C ILE A 217 45.78 18.48 21.54
N ASN A 218 45.11 19.10 22.51
CA ASN A 218 45.65 19.51 23.81
C ASN A 218 44.52 19.70 24.83
N GLU A 219 44.86 20.20 26.02
CA GLU A 219 43.91 20.44 27.13
C GLU A 219 42.71 21.33 26.75
N ASN A 220 42.87 22.18 25.74
CA ASN A 220 41.90 23.19 25.34
C ASN A 220 41.32 22.97 23.95
N SER A 221 41.75 21.95 23.20
CA SER A 221 41.28 21.76 21.83
C SER A 221 41.25 20.31 21.36
N TYR A 222 40.32 20.04 20.45
CA TYR A 222 40.14 18.76 19.79
C TYR A 222 39.57 18.95 18.38
N HIS A 223 39.65 17.86 17.62
CA HIS A 223 39.01 17.71 16.32
C HIS A 223 37.87 16.70 16.42
N ILE A 224 36.77 17.00 15.73
CA ILE A 224 35.71 16.05 15.42
C ILE A 224 35.17 16.31 14.02
N ARG A 225 34.91 15.24 13.26
CA ARG A 225 34.28 15.29 11.93
C ARG A 225 33.72 13.93 11.49
N SER A 226 32.92 13.96 10.44
CA SER A 226 32.53 12.77 9.67
C SER A 226 33.65 12.35 8.70
N TYR A 227 33.73 11.04 8.44
CA TYR A 227 34.54 10.40 7.41
C TYR A 227 33.90 10.47 6.01
N GLY A 228 32.79 11.19 5.85
CA GLY A 228 32.07 11.24 4.58
C GLY A 228 31.51 9.89 4.15
N ARG A 229 31.19 9.73 2.89
CA ARG A 229 30.70 8.47 2.30
C ARG A 229 31.86 7.52 1.98
N ASP A 230 33.02 8.06 1.60
CA ASP A 230 34.19 7.26 1.21
C ASP A 230 34.92 6.62 2.41
N GLY A 231 34.65 7.09 3.63
CA GLY A 231 35.25 6.53 4.84
C GLY A 231 36.68 6.99 5.09
N LEU A 232 37.16 8.00 4.36
CA LEU A 232 38.46 8.62 4.49
C LEU A 232 38.33 9.96 5.24
N ILE A 233 39.46 10.55 5.62
CA ILE A 233 39.47 11.88 6.26
C ILE A 233 40.20 12.85 5.36
N ASN A 234 39.83 14.13 5.45
CA ASN A 234 40.34 15.23 4.65
C ASN A 234 39.95 15.11 3.16
N THR A 235 38.78 14.55 2.89
CA THR A 235 38.18 14.49 1.56
C THR A 235 37.08 15.53 1.44
N ARG A 236 36.47 15.66 0.25
CA ARG A 236 35.47 16.70 -0.03
C ARG A 236 34.10 16.42 0.60
N ASP A 237 33.85 15.16 0.92
CA ASP A 237 32.63 14.66 1.55
C ASP A 237 32.71 14.59 3.09
N ASP A 238 33.87 14.93 3.68
CA ASP A 238 34.00 15.20 5.11
C ASP A 238 32.96 16.23 5.56
N ILE A 239 32.22 15.91 6.62
CA ILE A 239 31.23 16.82 7.20
C ILE A 239 31.70 17.34 8.53
N LEU A 240 31.59 18.66 8.68
CA LEU A 240 32.01 19.38 9.86
C LEU A 240 30.80 19.78 10.70
N PRO A 241 30.92 19.79 12.03
CA PRO A 241 29.89 20.37 12.90
C PRO A 241 29.64 21.84 12.56
N THR A 242 28.48 22.34 12.98
CA THR A 242 28.24 23.78 12.96
C THR A 242 29.23 24.47 13.90
N PRO A 243 29.91 25.56 13.48
CA PRO A 243 30.79 26.30 14.38
C PRO A 243 30.03 26.76 15.62
N ILE A 244 30.59 26.45 16.78
CA ILE A 244 30.12 26.94 18.08
C ILE A 244 31.23 27.82 18.63
N GLU A 245 30.88 28.97 19.19
CA GLU A 245 31.86 29.88 19.81
C GLU A 245 32.19 29.43 21.23
N ASN A 246 33.39 29.78 21.71
CA ASN A 246 33.84 29.54 23.09
C ASN A 246 33.91 28.06 23.52
N VAL A 247 34.22 27.18 22.56
CA VAL A 247 34.43 25.74 22.77
C VAL A 247 35.82 25.34 22.27
N GLY A 248 36.30 24.15 22.63
CA GLY A 248 37.61 23.65 22.20
C GLY A 248 37.63 23.08 20.78
N LEU A 249 36.48 23.08 20.09
CA LEU A 249 36.37 22.62 18.72
C LEU A 249 37.19 23.51 17.78
N ILE A 250 38.15 22.91 17.07
CA ILE A 250 38.79 23.52 15.91
C ILE A 250 38.08 22.99 14.66
N ALA A 251 37.21 23.80 14.04
CA ALA A 251 36.37 23.40 12.91
C ALA A 251 36.90 23.83 11.52
N ASP A 252 38.01 24.55 11.45
CA ASP A 252 38.61 24.96 10.16
C ASP A 252 39.58 23.89 9.67
N TYR A 253 39.10 23.04 8.78
CA TYR A 253 39.90 22.01 8.14
C TYR A 253 40.02 22.37 6.66
N GLN A 254 41.12 23.04 6.31
CA GLN A 254 41.49 23.21 4.92
C GLN A 254 41.82 21.83 4.35
N VAL A 255 40.98 21.30 3.44
CA VAL A 255 41.44 20.30 2.48
C VAL A 255 42.52 21.01 1.67
N VAL A 256 43.79 20.70 1.92
CA VAL A 256 44.87 21.13 1.02
C VAL A 256 44.59 20.44 -0.31
N SER A 257 43.88 21.13 -1.19
CA SER A 257 43.64 20.71 -2.56
C SER A 257 44.99 20.80 -3.27
N GLY A 258 45.76 19.72 -3.21
CA GLY A 258 47.09 19.69 -3.80
C GLY A 258 47.81 18.38 -3.55
N LEU A 259 47.48 17.37 -4.35
CA LEU A 259 48.41 16.49 -5.06
C LEU A 259 47.66 15.71 -6.15
#